data_AF-I1C895-F1
#
_entry.id   AF-I1C895-F1
#
_cell.length_a   1.000
_cell.length_b   1.000
_cell.length_c   1.000
_cell.angle_alpha   90.00
_cell.angle_beta   90.00
_cell.angle_gamma   90.00
#
_symmetry.space_group_name_H-M   'P 1'
#
loop_
_entity.id
_entity.type
_entity.pdbx_description
1 polymer ?
#
loop_
_entity_poly.entity_id
_entity_poly.type
_entity_poly.pdbx_seq_one_letter_code
_entity_poly.pdbx_strand_id
1 'polypeptide(L)'
;MSTPEENITLSDLLEKHKEEHKQLTSKIIALRKSVPKSDKRKKREVNSRIADLEYNLRAKQEEEIRVLKAKEAGIDPSEQQTEDEDGISLERLNNLTIESDGTKVQELPQQPKAKKVNKAKLRIEKRNAEMERLREEAEKEAANQVDQGALETDAIKELLTPMNLRIKQITADGHW
;
A
#
# COMPACT_ATOMS: atom_id res chain seq x y z
N MET A 1 1.92 -42.31 -21.91
CA MET A 1 0.98 -41.19 -22.01
C MET A 1 1.80 -39.93 -22.19
N SER A 2 1.96 -39.51 -23.44
CA SER A 2 2.75 -38.33 -23.82
C SER A 2 1.95 -37.10 -23.46
N THR A 3 2.39 -36.32 -22.47
CA THR A 3 1.78 -35.02 -22.18
C THR A 3 2.20 -34.05 -23.27
N PRO A 4 1.27 -33.39 -23.97
CA PRO A 4 1.64 -32.32 -24.88
C PRO A 4 2.27 -31.21 -24.04
N GLU A 5 3.52 -30.87 -24.34
CA GLU A 5 4.06 -29.53 -24.05
C GLU A 5 3.18 -28.55 -24.85
N GLU A 6 2.01 -28.23 -24.30
CA GLU A 6 1.24 -27.10 -24.78
C GLU A 6 2.15 -25.89 -24.61
N ASN A 7 2.39 -25.18 -25.71
CA ASN A 7 3.01 -23.86 -25.69
C ASN A 7 2.08 -22.94 -24.90
N ILE A 8 2.15 -22.98 -23.56
CA ILE A 8 1.45 -22.08 -22.66
C ILE A 8 1.98 -20.69 -23.03
N THR A 9 1.13 -19.90 -23.67
CA THR A 9 1.50 -18.54 -24.03
C THR A 9 1.51 -17.68 -22.77
N LEU A 10 2.26 -16.57 -22.80
CA LEU A 10 2.24 -15.60 -21.70
C LEU A 10 0.81 -15.15 -21.36
N SER A 11 -0.07 -15.05 -22.37
CA SER A 11 -1.48 -14.71 -22.17
C SER A 11 -2.22 -15.75 -21.33
N ASP A 12 -2.06 -17.04 -21.65
CA ASP A 12 -2.71 -18.14 -20.93
C ASP A 12 -2.22 -18.23 -19.47
N LEU A 13 -0.94 -17.94 -19.24
CA LEU A 13 -0.40 -17.88 -17.87
C LEU A 13 -1.03 -16.73 -17.07
N LEU A 14 -1.14 -15.54 -17.66
CA LEU A 14 -1.75 -14.39 -17.00
C LEU A 14 -3.24 -14.60 -16.70
N GLU A 15 -3.97 -15.33 -17.55
CA GLU A 15 -5.35 -15.72 -17.27
C GLU A 15 -5.45 -16.65 -16.06
N LYS A 16 -4.57 -17.67 -15.99
CA LYS A 16 -4.48 -18.54 -14.80
C LYS A 16 -4.15 -17.73 -13.54
N HIS A 17 -3.24 -16.76 -13.61
CA HIS A 17 -2.91 -15.89 -12.48
C HIS A 17 -4.10 -15.06 -12.00
N LYS A 18 -4.94 -14.56 -12.92
CA LYS A 18 -6.19 -13.86 -12.58
C LYS A 18 -7.17 -14.78 -11.86
N GLU A 19 -7.31 -16.02 -12.31
CA GLU A 19 -8.16 -17.01 -11.66
C GLU A 19 -7.67 -17.35 -10.25
N GLU A 20 -6.36 -17.60 -10.09
CA GLU A 20 -5.74 -17.86 -8.78
C GLU A 20 -5.95 -16.67 -7.83
N HIS A 21 -5.81 -15.43 -8.32
CA HIS A 21 -6.05 -14.22 -7.53
C HIS A 21 -7.53 -14.12 -7.10
N LYS A 22 -8.47 -14.46 -7.98
CA LYS A 22 -9.91 -14.50 -7.66
C LYS A 22 -10.23 -15.56 -6.60
N GLN A 23 -9.60 -16.73 -6.71
CA GLN A 23 -9.72 -17.80 -5.71
C GLN A 23 -9.13 -17.37 -4.35
N LEU A 24 -7.95 -16.74 -4.36
CA LEU A 24 -7.31 -16.21 -3.15
C LEU A 24 -8.19 -15.14 -2.50
N THR A 25 -8.75 -14.21 -3.26
CA THR A 25 -9.66 -13.17 -2.76
C THR A 25 -10.87 -13.80 -2.06
N SER A 26 -11.47 -14.81 -2.69
CA SER A 26 -12.61 -15.55 -2.12
C SER A 26 -12.23 -16.25 -0.81
N LYS A 27 -11.04 -16.85 -0.77
CA LYS A 27 -10.48 -17.50 0.43
C LYS A 27 -10.20 -16.50 1.56
N ILE A 28 -9.62 -15.33 1.25
CA ILE A 28 -9.38 -14.25 2.21
C ILE A 28 -10.69 -13.78 2.82
N ILE A 29 -11.74 -13.59 2.02
CA ILE A 29 -13.05 -13.20 2.51
C ILE A 29 -13.61 -14.26 3.48
N ALA A 30 -13.51 -15.54 3.13
CA ALA A 30 -13.95 -16.64 4.00
C ALA A 30 -13.15 -16.68 5.32
N LEU A 31 -11.83 -16.53 5.26
CA LEU A 31 -10.94 -16.48 6.43
C LEU A 31 -11.25 -15.28 7.33
N ARG A 32 -11.49 -14.10 6.76
CA ARG A 32 -11.86 -12.91 7.54
C ARG A 32 -13.23 -13.07 8.20
N LYS A 33 -14.16 -13.80 7.56
CA LYS A 33 -15.50 -14.06 8.10
C LYS A 33 -15.53 -15.17 9.16
N SER A 34 -14.58 -16.11 9.15
CA SER A 34 -14.56 -17.23 10.10
C SER A 34 -14.18 -16.82 11.52
N VAL A 35 -13.55 -15.65 11.69
CA VAL A 35 -13.14 -15.14 13.00
C VAL A 35 -14.12 -14.08 13.51
N PRO A 36 -14.71 -14.26 14.71
CA PRO A 36 -15.54 -13.24 15.33
C PRO A 36 -14.77 -11.92 15.57
N LYS A 37 -15.45 -10.78 15.41
CA LYS A 37 -14.83 -9.44 15.57
C LYS A 37 -14.18 -9.21 16.94
N SER A 38 -14.63 -9.92 17.97
CA SER A 38 -14.14 -9.81 19.35
C SER A 38 -12.81 -10.55 19.59
N ASP A 39 -12.51 -11.62 18.85
CA ASP A 39 -11.33 -12.46 19.06
C ASP A 39 -10.09 -11.87 18.37
N LYS A 40 -9.44 -10.93 19.08
CA LYS A 40 -8.25 -10.21 18.61
C LYS A 40 -7.07 -11.13 18.34
N ARG A 41 -6.93 -12.25 19.06
CA ARG A 41 -5.81 -13.17 18.91
C ARG A 41 -5.93 -13.94 17.60
N LYS A 42 -7.08 -14.58 17.37
CA LYS A 42 -7.36 -15.28 16.11
C LYS A 42 -7.35 -14.34 14.91
N LYS A 43 -7.79 -13.09 15.08
CA LYS A 43 -7.73 -12.09 14.00
C LYS A 43 -6.30 -11.79 13.57
N ARG A 44 -5.36 -11.68 14.52
CA ARG A 44 -3.93 -11.50 14.20
C ARG A 44 -3.36 -12.72 13.49
N GLU A 45 -3.66 -13.91 13.97
CA GLU A 45 -3.23 -15.17 13.36
C GLU A 45 -3.75 -15.32 11.92
N VAL A 46 -5.05 -15.08 11.71
CA VAL A 46 -5.66 -15.11 10.37
C VAL A 46 -5.09 -14.03 9.46
N ASN A 47 -4.83 -12.83 9.97
CA ASN A 47 -4.17 -11.78 9.19
C ASN A 47 -2.74 -12.17 8.79
N SER A 48 -1.97 -12.78 9.69
CA SER A 48 -0.65 -13.33 9.36
C SER A 48 -0.77 -14.39 8.28
N ARG A 49 -1.74 -15.30 8.40
CA ARG A 49 -1.97 -16.35 7.41
C ARG A 49 -2.37 -15.79 6.05
N ILE A 50 -3.17 -14.72 6.01
CA ILE A 50 -3.54 -14.02 4.77
C ILE A 50 -2.28 -13.43 4.12
N ALA A 51 -1.42 -12.76 4.90
CA ALA A 51 -0.17 -12.20 4.38
C ALA A 51 0.75 -13.28 3.80
N ASP A 52 0.88 -14.43 4.48
CA ASP A 52 1.64 -15.56 3.97
C ASP A 52 1.05 -16.09 2.65
N LEU A 53 -0.27 -16.21 2.54
CA LEU A 53 -0.94 -16.69 1.32
C LEU A 53 -0.74 -15.73 0.14
N GLU A 54 -0.83 -14.42 0.39
CA GLU A 54 -0.58 -13.37 -0.62
C GLU A 54 0.89 -13.38 -1.08
N TYR A 55 1.83 -13.50 -0.14
CA TYR A 55 3.26 -13.58 -0.45
C TYR A 55 3.59 -14.82 -1.29
N ASN A 56 3.14 -16.01 -0.86
CA ASN A 56 3.40 -17.26 -1.57
C ASN A 56 2.83 -17.26 -2.99
N LEU A 57 1.61 -16.72 -3.19
CA LEU A 57 1.03 -16.64 -4.52
C LEU A 57 1.84 -15.70 -5.41
N ARG A 58 2.22 -14.52 -4.91
CA ARG A 58 3.04 -13.57 -5.65
C ARG A 58 4.39 -14.17 -6.04
N ALA A 59 5.09 -14.78 -5.09
CA ALA A 59 6.40 -15.40 -5.33
C ALA A 59 6.31 -16.52 -6.39
N LYS A 60 5.24 -17.34 -6.34
CA LYS A 60 4.99 -18.37 -7.35
C LYS A 60 4.77 -17.77 -8.73
N GLN A 61 3.91 -16.75 -8.83
CA GLN A 61 3.57 -16.10 -10.11
C GLN A 61 4.78 -15.37 -10.73
N GLU A 62 5.60 -14.75 -9.89
CA GLU A 62 6.84 -14.10 -10.31
C GLU A 62 7.84 -15.11 -10.87
N GLU A 63 8.02 -16.25 -10.19
CA GLU A 63 8.88 -17.32 -10.67
C GLU A 63 8.36 -17.94 -11.98
N GLU A 64 7.04 -18.15 -12.11
CA GLU A 64 6.44 -18.64 -13.36
C GLU A 64 6.67 -17.67 -14.54
N ILE A 65 6.55 -16.36 -14.30
CA ILE A 65 6.86 -15.35 -15.32
C ILE A 65 8.36 -15.34 -15.64
N ARG A 66 9.23 -15.45 -14.63
CA ARG A 66 10.69 -15.51 -14.81
C ARG A 66 11.08 -16.70 -15.68
N VAL A 67 10.56 -17.89 -15.36
CA VAL A 67 10.84 -19.12 -16.10
C VAL A 67 10.35 -19.02 -17.55
N LEU A 68 9.15 -18.47 -17.78
CA LEU A 68 8.65 -18.28 -19.15
C LEU A 68 9.48 -17.25 -19.94
N LYS A 69 9.86 -16.13 -19.33
CA LYS A 69 10.71 -15.12 -19.97
C LYS A 69 12.11 -15.66 -20.29
N ALA A 70 12.68 -16.47 -19.42
CA ALA A 70 13.95 -17.15 -19.67
C ALA A 70 13.84 -18.13 -20.83
N LYS A 71 12.74 -18.92 -20.87
CA LYS A 71 12.42 -19.84 -21.97
C LYS A 71 12.23 -19.11 -23.31
N GLU A 72 11.55 -17.96 -23.33
CA GLU A 72 11.38 -17.14 -24.53
C GLU A 72 12.69 -16.49 -25.01
N ALA A 73 13.57 -16.08 -24.08
CA ALA A 73 14.85 -15.46 -24.40
C ALA A 73 15.96 -16.46 -24.76
N GLY A 74 15.75 -17.77 -24.55
CA GLY A 74 16.76 -18.81 -24.77
C GLY A 74 17.96 -18.72 -23.81
N ILE A 75 17.77 -18.11 -22.64
CA ILE A 75 18.78 -17.92 -21.59
C ILE A 75 18.45 -18.88 -20.44
N ASP A 76 19.47 -19.44 -19.78
CA ASP A 76 19.29 -20.30 -18.59
C ASP A 76 18.48 -19.54 -17.52
N PRO A 77 17.39 -20.10 -16.96
CA PRO A 77 16.60 -19.48 -15.90
C PRO A 77 17.41 -18.98 -14.69
N SER A 78 18.63 -19.49 -14.51
CA SER A 78 19.53 -19.05 -13.44
C SER A 78 20.22 -17.68 -13.67
N GLU A 79 20.24 -17.15 -14.90
CA GLU A 79 21.04 -15.94 -15.23
C GLU A 79 20.22 -14.63 -15.34
N GLN A 80 18.89 -14.69 -15.42
CA GLN A 80 18.03 -13.49 -15.42
C GLN A 80 17.82 -12.94 -13.99
N GLN A 81 18.91 -12.55 -13.34
CA GLN A 81 18.88 -11.60 -12.22
C GLN A 81 18.88 -10.18 -12.78
N THR A 82 17.83 -9.76 -13.47
CA THR A 82 17.67 -8.36 -13.88
C THR A 82 16.51 -7.71 -13.13
N GLU A 83 16.92 -6.97 -12.09
CA GLU A 83 16.52 -5.58 -11.84
C GLU A 83 15.15 -5.23 -11.21
N ASP A 84 14.32 -6.19 -10.82
CA ASP A 84 13.10 -5.90 -10.04
C ASP A 84 13.20 -6.39 -8.57
N GLU A 85 14.35 -6.20 -7.90
CA GLU A 85 14.46 -6.39 -6.44
C GLU A 85 13.81 -5.22 -5.67
N ASP A 86 12.48 -5.22 -5.58
CA ASP A 86 11.74 -4.63 -4.46
C ASP A 86 11.65 -5.62 -3.25
N GLY A 87 12.52 -6.63 -3.24
CA GLY A 87 12.68 -7.60 -2.17
C GLY A 87 13.83 -7.22 -1.24
N ILE A 88 13.62 -7.30 0.07
CA ILE A 88 14.71 -7.21 1.05
C ILE A 88 15.60 -8.45 0.83
N SER A 89 16.71 -8.28 0.12
CA SER A 89 17.66 -9.34 -0.20
C SER A 89 18.10 -10.07 1.07
N LEU A 90 18.24 -11.40 1.02
CA LEU A 90 18.62 -12.25 2.16
C LEU A 90 19.95 -11.79 2.82
N GLU A 91 20.82 -11.17 2.03
CA GLU A 91 22.08 -10.55 2.44
C GLU A 91 21.86 -9.35 3.37
N ARG A 92 20.79 -8.56 3.18
CA ARG A 92 20.40 -7.47 4.07
C ARG A 92 19.80 -7.95 5.39
N LEU A 93 19.16 -9.11 5.40
CA LEU A 93 18.68 -9.76 6.62
C LEU A 93 19.85 -10.34 7.43
N ASN A 94 20.86 -10.89 6.76
CA ASN A 94 22.07 -11.40 7.42
C ASN A 94 22.90 -10.28 8.06
N ASN A 95 22.97 -9.11 7.42
CA ASN A 95 23.57 -7.88 7.99
C ASN A 95 22.78 -7.26 9.16
N LEU A 96 21.58 -7.76 9.48
CA LEU A 96 20.78 -7.36 10.64
C LEU A 96 20.90 -8.35 11.82
N THR A 97 21.62 -9.46 11.66
CA THR A 97 21.95 -10.36 12.77
C THR A 97 23.02 -9.69 13.62
N ILE A 98 22.55 -8.99 14.65
CA ILE A 98 23.34 -8.34 15.69
C ILE A 98 24.36 -9.33 16.25
N GLU A 99 25.64 -9.03 16.05
CA GLU A 99 26.74 -9.63 16.82
C GLU A 99 26.44 -9.41 18.30
N SER A 100 26.26 -10.53 19.00
CA SER A 100 26.08 -10.54 20.44
C SER A 100 27.40 -10.13 21.10
N ASP A 101 27.23 -9.21 22.05
CA ASP A 101 28.20 -8.56 22.90
C ASP A 101 29.42 -9.42 23.28
N GLY A 102 30.61 -8.93 22.94
CA GLY A 102 31.86 -9.60 23.24
C GLY A 102 33.11 -8.79 22.91
N THR A 103 33.74 -8.28 23.96
CA THR A 103 35.17 -7.91 24.08
C THR A 103 35.59 -6.46 23.79
N LYS A 104 35.81 -5.71 24.88
CA LYS A 104 36.65 -4.50 24.97
C LYS A 104 38.07 -4.78 24.49
N VAL A 105 38.61 -4.08 23.48
CA VAL A 105 40.03 -3.69 23.38
C VAL A 105 40.24 -2.43 22.49
N GLN A 106 40.74 -1.38 23.15
CA GLN A 106 41.70 -0.31 22.73
C GLN A 106 41.43 0.70 21.59
N GLU A 107 41.78 1.93 21.94
CA GLU A 107 41.73 3.20 21.20
C GLU A 107 42.76 3.32 20.07
N LEU A 108 42.36 3.95 18.97
CA LEU A 108 43.20 4.77 18.07
C LEU A 108 42.31 5.87 17.45
N PRO A 109 42.77 7.13 17.34
CA PRO A 109 41.94 8.24 16.89
C PRO A 109 41.95 8.31 15.36
N GLN A 110 40.83 7.98 14.72
CA GLN A 110 40.61 8.30 13.32
C GLN A 110 39.36 9.15 13.14
N GLN A 111 39.55 10.17 12.29
CA GLN A 111 38.68 11.30 11.95
C GLN A 111 37.17 11.03 11.96
N PRO A 112 36.34 12.05 12.26
CA PRO A 112 34.89 11.89 12.29
C PRO A 112 34.36 11.59 10.88
N LYS A 113 34.15 10.30 10.58
CA LYS A 113 33.43 9.87 9.39
C LYS A 113 32.03 10.48 9.45
N ALA A 114 31.71 11.34 8.48
CA ALA A 114 30.41 11.95 8.34
C ALA A 114 29.33 10.86 8.43
N LYS A 115 28.43 11.00 9.41
CA LYS A 115 27.36 10.03 9.67
C LYS A 115 26.51 9.94 8.39
N LYS A 116 26.57 8.81 7.70
CA LYS A 116 25.73 8.53 6.53
C LYS A 116 24.27 8.73 6.95
N VAL A 117 23.63 9.76 6.38
CA VAL A 117 22.22 10.08 6.66
C VAL A 117 21.38 8.84 6.36
N ASN A 118 20.57 8.46 7.34
CA ASN A 118 19.81 7.23 7.31
C ASN A 118 18.77 7.31 6.18
N LYS A 119 18.99 6.54 5.10
CA LYS A 119 18.19 6.54 3.86
C LYS A 119 16.68 6.32 4.12
N ALA A 120 16.33 5.65 5.23
CA ALA A 120 14.95 5.50 5.66
C ALA A 120 14.30 6.82 6.12
N LYS A 121 15.05 7.67 6.82
CA LYS A 121 14.58 9.01 7.24
C LYS A 121 14.32 9.90 6.03
N LEU A 122 15.21 9.85 5.04
CA LEU A 122 15.05 10.60 3.78
C LEU A 122 13.79 10.18 3.01
N ARG A 123 13.45 8.89 3.02
CA ARG A 123 12.24 8.37 2.36
C ARG A 123 10.95 8.79 3.07
N ILE A 124 10.97 8.79 4.41
CA ILE A 124 9.86 9.26 5.24
C ILE A 124 9.66 10.77 5.05
N GLU A 125 10.75 11.52 5.05
CA GLU A 125 10.75 12.98 4.86
C GLU A 125 10.22 13.35 3.46
N LYS A 126 10.64 12.63 2.41
CA LYS A 126 10.10 12.82 1.05
C LYS A 126 8.60 12.57 0.97
N ARG A 127 8.11 11.49 1.59
CA ARG A 127 6.67 11.17 1.63
C ARG A 127 5.88 12.23 2.43
N ASN A 128 6.45 12.72 3.52
CA ASN A 128 5.79 13.73 4.33
C ASN A 128 5.73 15.09 3.60
N ALA A 129 6.80 15.47 2.91
CA ALA A 129 6.82 16.66 2.07
C ALA A 129 5.79 16.61 0.94
N GLU A 130 5.58 15.44 0.33
CA GLU A 130 4.55 15.25 -0.71
C GLU A 130 3.13 15.35 -0.12
N MET A 131 2.88 14.77 1.05
CA MET A 131 1.59 14.91 1.74
C MET A 131 1.30 16.35 2.16
N GLU A 132 2.30 17.08 2.64
CA GLU A 132 2.16 18.48 3.02
C GLU A 132 1.83 19.35 1.79
N ARG A 133 2.48 19.09 0.65
CA ARG A 133 2.18 19.79 -0.60
C ARG A 133 0.74 19.55 -1.06
N LEU A 134 0.27 18.29 -0.97
CA LEU A 134 -1.10 17.93 -1.31
C LEU A 134 -2.11 18.58 -0.35
N ARG A 135 -1.76 18.68 0.93
CA ARG A 135 -2.58 19.36 1.93
C ARG A 135 -2.70 20.86 1.66
N GLU A 136 -1.58 21.53 1.37
CA GLU A 136 -1.57 22.95 1.05
C GLU A 136 -2.36 23.25 -0.24
N GLU A 137 -2.29 22.37 -1.23
CA GLU A 137 -3.09 22.44 -2.46
C GLU A 137 -4.59 22.29 -2.16
N ALA A 138 -4.96 21.30 -1.34
CA ALA A 138 -6.34 21.11 -0.90
C ALA A 138 -6.88 22.28 -0.05
N GLU A 139 -6.05 22.90 0.81
CA GLU A 139 -6.44 24.08 1.59
C GLU A 139 -6.63 25.32 0.71
N LYS A 140 -5.82 25.50 -0.34
CA LYS A 140 -6.01 26.57 -1.34
C LYS A 140 -7.28 26.38 -2.15
N GLU A 141 -7.58 25.14 -2.55
CA GLU A 141 -8.84 24.81 -3.24
C GLU A 141 -10.06 25.05 -2.33
N ALA A 142 -9.99 24.64 -1.06
CA ALA A 142 -11.05 24.86 -0.08
C ALA A 142 -11.26 26.35 0.23
N ALA A 143 -10.20 27.15 0.33
CA ALA A 143 -10.30 28.59 0.55
C ALA A 143 -10.89 29.34 -0.66
N ASN A 144 -10.70 28.81 -1.87
CA ASN A 144 -11.28 29.37 -3.09
C ASN A 144 -12.70 28.86 -3.36
N GLN A 145 -13.19 27.91 -2.55
CA GLN A 145 -14.55 27.42 -2.63
C GLN A 145 -15.50 28.46 -2.03
N VAL A 146 -16.45 28.91 -2.85
CA VAL A 146 -17.48 29.85 -2.43
C VAL A 146 -18.51 29.13 -1.55
N ASP A 147 -18.89 29.74 -0.43
CA ASP A 147 -19.97 29.26 0.43
C ASP A 147 -21.32 29.49 -0.25
N GLN A 148 -21.82 28.44 -0.91
CA GLN A 148 -23.11 28.46 -1.60
C GLN A 148 -24.28 28.70 -0.63
N GLY A 149 -24.19 28.22 0.61
CA GLY A 149 -25.26 28.38 1.59
C GLY A 149 -25.43 29.84 2.03
N ALA A 150 -24.33 30.58 2.16
CA ALA A 150 -24.37 32.01 2.43
C ALA A 150 -25.00 32.79 1.26
N LEU A 151 -24.61 32.48 0.02
CA LEU A 151 -25.18 33.10 -1.19
C LEU A 151 -26.69 32.86 -1.30
N GLU A 152 -27.14 31.63 -1.09
CA GLU A 152 -28.56 31.28 -1.09
C GLU A 152 -29.33 32.04 0.00
N THR A 153 -28.77 32.10 1.20
CA THR A 153 -29.41 32.79 2.33
C THR A 153 -29.55 34.29 2.05
N ASP A 154 -28.54 34.91 1.44
CA ASP A 154 -28.58 36.33 1.10
C ASP A 154 -29.55 36.63 -0.05
N ALA A 155 -29.62 35.77 -1.07
CA ALA A 155 -30.62 35.86 -2.12
C ALA A 155 -32.06 35.75 -1.57
N ILE A 156 -32.29 34.86 -0.60
CA ILE A 156 -33.59 34.73 0.06
C ILE A 156 -33.92 35.99 0.87
N LYS A 157 -32.96 36.58 1.60
CA LYS A 157 -33.18 37.84 2.33
C LYS A 157 -33.55 38.99 1.39
N GLU A 158 -32.88 39.10 0.26
CA GLU A 158 -33.18 40.12 -0.75
C GLU A 158 -34.63 40.01 -1.23
N LEU A 159 -35.09 38.79 -1.53
CA LEU A 159 -36.47 38.52 -1.96
C LEU A 159 -37.52 38.82 -0.87
N LEU A 160 -37.20 38.59 0.40
CA LEU A 160 -38.13 38.77 1.53
C LEU A 160 -38.26 40.22 2.01
N THR A 161 -37.23 41.05 1.76
CA THR A 161 -37.18 42.47 2.14
C THR A 161 -38.40 43.28 1.66
N PRO A 162 -38.81 43.24 0.37
CA PRO A 162 -40.00 43.98 -0.10
C PRO A 162 -41.32 43.44 0.46
N MET A 163 -41.35 42.18 0.92
CA MET A 163 -42.53 41.55 1.51
C MET A 163 -42.63 41.78 3.01
N ASN A 164 -41.65 42.47 3.61
CA ASN A 164 -41.56 42.72 5.05
C ASN A 164 -41.53 41.43 5.89
N LEU A 165 -40.93 40.36 5.33
CA LEU A 165 -40.78 39.04 5.93
C LEU A 165 -39.32 38.80 6.35
N ARG A 166 -39.10 37.83 7.27
CA ARG A 166 -37.76 37.48 7.76
C ARG A 166 -37.58 35.97 7.90
N ILE A 167 -36.34 35.52 7.76
CA ILE A 167 -35.96 34.12 7.98
C ILE A 167 -35.91 33.85 9.49
N LYS A 168 -36.58 32.78 9.94
CA LYS A 168 -36.48 32.25 11.31
C LYS A 168 -35.84 30.87 11.25
N GLN A 169 -34.60 30.76 11.73
CA GLN A 169 -33.90 29.46 11.79
C GLN A 169 -34.55 28.58 12.86
N ILE A 170 -34.97 27.39 12.47
CA ILE A 170 -35.44 26.34 13.38
C ILE A 170 -34.41 25.21 13.43
N THR A 171 -34.25 24.61 14.61
CA THR A 171 -33.37 23.45 14.78
C THR A 171 -34.00 22.24 14.09
N ALA A 172 -33.22 21.45 13.35
CA ALA A 172 -33.69 20.20 12.76
C ALA A 172 -33.75 19.07 13.81
N ASP A 173 -34.57 19.24 14.85
CA ASP A 173 -34.71 18.28 15.96
C ASP A 173 -35.87 17.29 15.78
N GLY A 174 -36.47 17.27 14.59
CA GLY A 174 -37.58 16.38 14.24
C GLY A 174 -38.86 16.64 15.02
N HIS A 175 -38.92 17.69 15.84
CA HIS A 175 -40.14 18.12 16.52
C HIS A 175 -40.82 19.18 15.65
N TRP A 176 -42.06 18.89 15.27
CA TRP A 176 -42.93 19.77 14.49
C TRP A 176 -43.95 20.46 15.39
#